data_AF-A0A2J6TXA6-F1
#
_entry.id   AF-A0A2J6TXA6-F1
#
_cell.length_a   1.000
_cell.length_b   1.000
_cell.length_c   1.000
_cell.angle_alpha   90.00
_cell.angle_beta   90.00
_cell.angle_gamma   90.00
#
_symmetry.space_group_name_H-M   'P 1'
#
loop_
_entity.id
_entity.type
_entity.pdbx_description
1 polymer ?
#
loop_
_entity_poly.entity_id
_entity_poly.type
_entity_poly.pdbx_seq_one_letter_code
_entity_poly.pdbx_strand_id
1 'polypeptide(L)'
;MRHAPGSLPAPFPPKKQVANSLKSLADGTHNIMTIGFHMVIQHKAPPLIGISLGPWDASFTALKEQRQCVLTVPSVEMAEVVVDIGNCSKDDEDLKETSKWDRFGLNALPAEKVKAPLVGGAHVIANIECVVKDTKMVASYGMWVLKPVKAWINPNMKPGEGGKMFHHRGDGTFVVDGEVLDLKDRMVKWQEF
;
A
#
# COMPACT_ATOMS: atom_id res chain seq x y z
N MET A 1 8.66 17.59 -28.60
CA MET A 1 8.45 16.89 -27.32
C MET A 1 9.50 17.41 -26.35
N ARG A 2 9.12 18.03 -25.23
CA ARG A 2 10.08 18.51 -24.22
C ARG A 2 10.21 17.45 -23.12
N HIS A 3 11.40 16.88 -22.97
CA HIS A 3 11.77 16.03 -21.85
C HIS A 3 12.20 16.92 -20.68
N ALA A 4 11.60 16.76 -19.51
CA ALA A 4 12.19 17.26 -18.27
C ALA A 4 13.29 16.26 -17.85
N PRO A 5 14.54 16.70 -17.63
CA PRO A 5 15.57 15.83 -17.08
C PRO A 5 15.23 15.51 -15.62
N GLY A 6 15.12 14.22 -15.27
CA GLY A 6 15.00 13.75 -13.89
C GLY A 6 13.70 13.05 -13.50
N SER A 7 12.68 13.02 -14.36
CA SER A 7 11.47 12.21 -14.15
C SER A 7 11.33 11.15 -15.24
N LEU A 8 11.06 9.90 -14.82
CA LEU A 8 10.62 8.87 -15.77
C LEU A 8 9.33 9.37 -16.45
N PRO A 9 9.25 9.38 -17.79
CA PRO A 9 8.01 9.74 -18.47
C PRO A 9 6.91 8.78 -18.00
N ALA A 10 5.70 9.29 -17.73
CA ALA A 10 4.54 8.47 -17.43
C ALA A 10 4.08 7.74 -18.71
N PRO A 11 4.62 6.54 -18.97
CA PRO A 11 3.77 5.35 -19.10
C PRO A 11 4.49 4.11 -18.55
N PHE A 12 4.43 3.90 -17.24
CA PHE A 12 4.62 2.57 -16.62
C PHE A 12 3.24 2.08 -16.17
N PRO A 13 3.00 0.74 -16.09
CA PRO A 13 1.66 0.22 -15.86
C PRO A 13 1.03 0.83 -14.59
N PRO A 14 -0.29 1.05 -14.60
CA PRO A 14 -1.02 1.61 -13.47
C PRO A 14 -0.63 0.86 -12.19
N LYS A 15 0.02 1.56 -11.25
CA LYS A 15 0.38 0.96 -9.97
C LYS A 15 -0.81 1.14 -9.03
N LYS A 16 -1.35 0.04 -8.52
CA LYS A 16 -2.43 0.07 -7.52
C LYS A 16 -1.99 0.96 -6.36
N GLN A 17 -2.82 1.88 -5.90
CA GLN A 17 -2.43 2.64 -4.72
C GLN A 17 -2.55 1.74 -3.49
N VAL A 18 -1.51 1.71 -2.66
CA VAL A 18 -1.49 0.93 -1.43
C VAL A 18 -1.14 1.88 -0.29
N ALA A 19 -1.95 1.89 0.77
CA ALA A 19 -1.58 2.56 2.00
C ALA A 19 -0.77 1.60 2.87
N ASN A 20 0.40 2.01 3.33
CA ASN A 20 1.28 1.22 4.17
C ASN A 20 1.18 1.71 5.61
N SER A 21 0.58 0.88 6.46
CA SER A 21 0.49 1.12 7.90
C SER A 21 1.68 0.48 8.61
N LEU A 22 2.31 1.26 9.46
CA LEU A 22 3.55 0.94 10.15
C LEU A 22 3.43 1.34 11.61
N LYS A 23 4.37 0.88 12.43
CA LYS A 23 4.37 1.12 13.88
C LYS A 23 3.18 0.49 14.60
N SER A 24 3.16 0.50 15.93
CA SER A 24 2.26 -0.36 16.70
C SER A 24 0.96 0.34 17.08
N LEU A 25 -0.14 -0.41 17.09
CA LEU A 25 -1.41 0.09 17.61
C LEU A 25 -1.37 0.21 19.14
N ALA A 26 -0.79 -0.78 19.82
CA ALA A 26 -0.79 -0.89 21.28
C ALA A 26 0.02 0.19 21.99
N ASP A 27 0.98 0.82 21.30
CA ASP A 27 1.81 1.90 21.85
C ASP A 27 1.39 3.28 21.32
N GLY A 28 0.33 3.35 20.50
CA GLY A 28 -0.14 4.61 19.91
C GLY A 28 0.82 5.25 18.90
N THR A 29 1.87 4.55 18.46
CA THR A 29 2.90 5.13 17.59
C THR A 29 2.68 4.89 16.10
N HIS A 30 1.59 4.21 15.75
CA HIS A 30 1.24 3.83 14.38
C HIS A 30 1.21 5.02 13.41
N ASN A 31 1.70 4.80 12.20
CA ASN A 31 1.75 5.78 11.11
C ASN A 31 1.22 5.14 9.82
N ILE A 32 0.78 5.98 8.89
CA ILE A 32 0.31 5.56 7.57
C ILE A 32 0.97 6.40 6.48
N MET A 33 1.26 5.78 5.34
CA MET A 33 1.78 6.46 4.16
C MET A 33 1.19 5.85 2.89
N THR A 34 1.40 6.52 1.76
CA THR A 34 0.95 6.04 0.46
C THR A 34 2.12 5.51 -0.35
N ILE A 35 2.00 4.29 -0.89
CA ILE A 35 3.00 3.66 -1.75
C ILE A 35 2.36 3.37 -3.11
N GLY A 36 2.85 4.07 -4.14
CA GLY A 36 2.59 3.70 -5.52
C GLY A 36 3.60 2.65 -6.03
N PHE A 37 4.82 2.62 -5.52
CA PHE A 37 5.90 1.81 -6.11
C PHE A 37 6.00 0.44 -5.44
N HIS A 38 5.24 -0.54 -5.94
CA HIS A 38 5.29 -1.93 -5.49
C HIS A 38 5.06 -2.94 -6.63
N MET A 39 5.32 -4.22 -6.35
CA MET A 39 5.09 -5.34 -7.27
C MET A 39 4.94 -6.67 -6.52
N VAL A 40 4.24 -7.63 -7.10
CA VAL A 40 4.35 -9.04 -6.68
C VAL A 40 5.66 -9.60 -7.25
N ILE A 41 6.52 -10.14 -6.38
CA ILE A 41 7.80 -10.77 -6.75
C ILE A 41 7.62 -12.28 -6.97
N GLN A 42 6.83 -12.93 -6.12
CA GLN A 42 6.65 -14.37 -6.14
C GLN A 42 5.22 -14.71 -5.72
N HIS A 43 4.54 -15.55 -6.52
CA HIS A 43 3.20 -16.09 -6.19
C HIS A 43 3.29 -17.36 -5.33
N LYS A 44 4.23 -18.27 -5.64
CA LYS A 44 4.36 -19.57 -4.96
C LYS A 44 4.85 -19.42 -3.52
N ALA A 45 4.39 -20.30 -2.63
CA ALA A 45 4.67 -20.25 -1.20
C ALA A 45 6.19 -20.24 -0.85
N PRO A 46 6.69 -19.21 -0.13
CA PRO A 46 5.93 -18.06 0.38
C PRO A 46 5.73 -16.96 -0.67
N PRO A 47 4.55 -16.33 -0.74
CA PRO A 47 4.36 -15.17 -1.60
C PRO A 47 5.28 -14.02 -1.17
N LEU A 48 5.72 -13.20 -2.13
CA LEU A 48 6.61 -12.06 -1.88
C LEU A 48 6.10 -10.81 -2.59
N ILE A 49 6.17 -9.68 -1.90
CA ILE A 49 5.83 -8.35 -2.42
C ILE A 49 7.08 -7.47 -2.31
N GLY A 50 7.42 -6.78 -3.38
CA GLY A 50 8.45 -5.75 -3.38
C GLY A 50 7.81 -4.38 -3.21
N ILE A 51 8.32 -3.55 -2.30
CA ILE A 51 7.95 -2.12 -2.20
C ILE A 51 9.20 -1.25 -2.29
N SER A 52 9.05 -0.04 -2.83
CA SER A 52 10.05 1.01 -2.75
C SER A 52 9.67 1.98 -1.64
N LEU A 53 10.50 2.03 -0.59
CA LEU A 53 10.37 2.91 0.56
C LEU A 53 11.76 3.45 0.90
N GLY A 54 11.94 4.76 0.78
CA GLY A 54 13.24 5.41 0.95
C GLY A 54 13.33 6.24 2.23
N PRO A 55 14.54 6.71 2.60
CA PRO A 55 14.78 7.45 3.84
C PRO A 55 14.10 8.83 3.91
N TRP A 56 13.54 9.32 2.80
CA TRP A 56 12.72 10.53 2.76
C TRP A 56 11.34 10.35 3.42
N ASP A 57 10.89 9.10 3.61
CA ASP A 57 9.64 8.79 4.28
C ASP A 57 9.90 8.52 5.77
N ALA A 58 9.19 9.20 6.67
CA ALA A 58 9.27 8.97 8.12
C ALA A 58 8.96 7.50 8.52
N SER A 59 8.22 6.81 7.65
CA SER A 59 7.88 5.40 7.68
C SER A 59 9.09 4.45 7.45
N PHE A 60 10.19 4.92 6.86
CA PHE A 60 11.38 4.12 6.60
C PHE A 60 12.02 3.59 7.87
N THR A 61 12.26 4.47 8.84
CA THR A 61 12.84 4.12 10.14
C THR A 61 11.93 3.12 10.87
N ALA A 62 10.62 3.32 10.81
CA ALA A 62 9.65 2.40 11.39
C ALA A 62 9.73 0.99 10.79
N LEU A 63 9.77 0.87 9.46
CA LEU A 63 9.86 -0.44 8.80
C LEU A 63 11.20 -1.12 9.09
N LYS A 64 12.28 -0.34 9.14
CA LYS A 64 13.63 -0.81 9.47
C LYS A 64 13.70 -1.41 10.87
N GLU A 65 13.11 -0.73 11.86
CA GLU A 65 13.13 -1.16 13.27
C GLU A 65 12.17 -2.31 13.54
N GLN A 66 10.91 -2.19 13.09
CA GLN A 66 9.86 -3.13 13.47
C GLN A 66 9.77 -4.35 12.55
N ARG A 67 10.31 -4.26 11.33
CA ARG A 67 10.31 -5.32 10.32
C ARG A 67 8.94 -5.92 10.02
N GLN A 68 7.88 -5.13 10.18
CA GLN A 68 6.50 -5.51 9.96
C GLN A 68 5.69 -4.31 9.47
N CYS A 69 4.66 -4.55 8.68
CA CYS A 69 3.71 -3.55 8.23
C CYS A 69 2.38 -4.18 7.80
N VAL A 70 1.40 -3.34 7.48
CA VAL A 70 0.17 -3.74 6.81
C VAL A 70 0.05 -2.97 5.49
N LEU A 71 -0.08 -3.70 4.38
CA LEU A 71 -0.40 -3.12 3.08
C LEU A 71 -1.92 -3.12 2.91
N THR A 72 -2.50 -1.92 2.85
CA THR A 72 -3.94 -1.69 2.70
C THR A 72 -4.25 -1.35 1.24
N VAL A 73 -5.27 -2.00 0.69
CA VAL A 73 -5.81 -1.71 -0.64
C VAL A 73 -7.09 -0.88 -0.45
N PRO A 74 -7.04 0.46 -0.67
CA PRO A 74 -8.22 1.32 -0.64
C PRO A 74 -9.06 1.17 -1.92
N SER A 75 -10.34 1.51 -1.84
CA SER A 75 -11.18 1.77 -3.01
C SER A 75 -11.08 3.23 -3.46
N VAL A 76 -11.59 3.53 -4.66
CA VAL A 76 -11.56 4.87 -5.27
C VAL A 76 -12.17 5.97 -4.41
N GLU A 77 -13.13 5.63 -3.54
CA GLU A 77 -13.76 6.56 -2.61
C GLU A 77 -12.77 7.15 -1.59
N MET A 78 -11.62 6.50 -1.38
CA MET A 78 -10.54 7.03 -0.54
C MET A 78 -9.48 7.81 -1.33
N ALA A 79 -9.65 8.05 -2.65
CA ALA A 79 -8.58 8.60 -3.49
C ALA A 79 -8.00 9.92 -2.99
N GLU A 80 -8.85 10.87 -2.59
CA GLU A 80 -8.42 12.16 -2.02
C GLU A 80 -7.64 11.94 -0.72
N VAL A 81 -8.18 11.16 0.21
CA VAL A 81 -7.52 10.82 1.48
C VAL A 81 -6.16 10.16 1.26
N VAL A 82 -6.04 9.25 0.29
CA VAL A 82 -4.79 8.56 0.01
C VAL A 82 -3.76 9.49 -0.65
N VAL A 83 -4.19 10.45 -1.47
CA VAL A 83 -3.31 11.53 -1.95
C VAL A 83 -2.82 12.38 -0.78
N ASP A 84 -3.71 12.81 0.10
CA ASP A 84 -3.37 13.68 1.23
C ASP A 84 -2.44 12.99 2.23
N ILE A 85 -2.66 11.70 2.53
CA ILE A 85 -1.76 10.87 3.34
C ILE A 85 -0.33 10.86 2.77
N GLY A 86 -0.22 10.85 1.45
CA GLY A 86 1.05 10.84 0.71
C GLY A 86 1.73 12.22 0.62
N ASN A 87 1.02 13.31 0.93
CA ASN A 87 1.51 14.69 0.87
C ASN A 87 1.72 15.33 2.25
N CYS A 88 1.67 14.53 3.32
CA CYS A 88 2.07 14.96 4.66
C CYS A 88 3.02 13.94 5.30
N SER A 89 3.76 14.37 6.31
CA SER A 89 4.65 13.55 7.13
C SER A 89 4.23 13.63 8.59
N LYS A 90 4.46 12.56 9.36
CA LYS A 90 4.27 12.61 10.82
C LYS A 90 5.20 13.61 11.51
N ASP A 91 6.23 14.09 10.80
CA ASP A 91 7.21 15.05 11.30
C ASP A 91 6.83 16.50 10.95
N ASP A 92 5.73 16.72 10.22
CA ASP A 92 5.22 18.06 9.91
C ASP A 92 4.66 18.73 11.17
N GLU A 93 4.80 20.06 11.28
CA GLU A 93 4.41 20.85 12.46
C GLU A 93 2.93 20.67 12.85
N ASP A 94 2.04 20.58 11.86
CA ASP A 94 0.60 20.40 12.03
C ASP A 94 0.22 18.98 12.48
N LEU A 95 1.16 18.03 12.42
CA LEU A 95 0.99 16.63 12.84
C LEU A 95 1.82 16.27 14.09
N LYS A 96 2.45 17.25 14.76
CA LYS A 96 3.17 17.00 16.02
C LYS A 96 2.26 16.62 17.18
N GLU A 97 1.07 17.22 17.23
CA GLU A 97 0.09 17.05 18.31
C GLU A 97 -1.10 16.15 17.92
N THR A 98 -1.12 15.62 16.69
CA THR A 98 -2.21 14.76 16.18
C THR A 98 -1.68 13.70 15.23
N SER A 99 -2.36 12.57 15.10
CA SER A 99 -1.95 11.52 14.16
C SER A 99 -2.55 11.74 12.77
N LYS A 100 -1.91 11.18 11.74
CA LYS A 100 -2.53 11.07 10.41
C LYS A 100 -3.86 10.33 10.47
N TRP A 101 -4.03 9.39 11.40
CA TRP A 101 -5.26 8.63 11.55
C TRP A 101 -6.40 9.53 12.01
N ASP A 102 -6.17 10.38 13.00
CA ASP A 102 -7.15 11.34 13.48
C ASP A 102 -7.48 12.39 12.41
N ARG A 103 -6.45 12.95 11.76
CA ARG A 103 -6.61 13.95 10.68
C ARG A 103 -7.50 13.46 9.55
N PHE A 104 -7.35 12.21 9.15
CA PHE A 104 -8.06 11.62 8.01
C PHE A 104 -9.27 10.76 8.42
N GLY A 105 -9.64 10.74 9.71
CA GLY A 105 -10.76 9.95 10.21
C GLY A 105 -10.62 8.44 9.98
N LEU A 106 -9.40 7.92 10.01
CA LEU A 106 -9.10 6.52 9.77
C LEU A 106 -9.30 5.69 11.04
N ASN A 107 -9.94 4.54 10.90
CA ASN A 107 -10.13 3.61 12.01
C ASN A 107 -8.99 2.57 12.04
N ALA A 108 -8.21 2.55 13.12
CA ALA A 108 -7.15 1.54 13.31
C ALA A 108 -7.72 0.29 14.00
N LEU A 109 -7.55 -0.87 13.36
CA LEU A 109 -7.99 -2.16 13.91
C LEU A 109 -6.79 -3.05 14.25
N PRO A 110 -6.89 -3.92 15.28
CA PRO A 110 -5.81 -4.84 15.62
C PRO A 110 -5.59 -5.86 14.48
N ALA A 111 -4.31 -6.09 14.16
CA ALA A 111 -3.87 -7.16 13.27
C ALA A 111 -3.67 -8.47 14.06
N GLU A 112 -3.60 -9.62 13.36
CA GLU A 112 -3.47 -10.94 14.01
C GLU A 112 -2.02 -11.43 14.13
N LYS A 113 -1.17 -11.12 13.14
CA LYS A 113 0.22 -11.61 13.01
C LYS A 113 1.28 -10.52 13.15
N VAL A 114 0.91 -9.24 13.02
CA VAL A 114 1.82 -8.09 13.16
C VAL A 114 1.28 -7.08 14.17
N LYS A 115 2.14 -6.18 14.69
CA LYS A 115 1.68 -5.11 15.59
C LYS A 115 1.14 -3.88 14.84
N ALA A 116 1.45 -3.77 13.55
CA ALA A 116 0.94 -2.69 12.72
C ALA A 116 -0.57 -2.82 12.52
N PRO A 117 -1.37 -1.74 12.69
CA PRO A 117 -2.81 -1.83 12.60
C PRO A 117 -3.28 -2.07 11.17
N LEU A 118 -4.42 -2.76 11.05
CA LEU A 118 -5.22 -2.76 9.84
C LEU A 118 -5.92 -1.40 9.71
N VAL A 119 -6.16 -0.95 8.47
CA VAL A 119 -7.05 0.18 8.22
C VAL A 119 -8.47 -0.38 8.10
N GLY A 120 -9.34 0.04 9.02
CA GLY A 120 -10.77 -0.22 8.98
C GLY A 120 -11.52 0.80 8.15
N GLY A 121 -12.78 0.50 7.85
CA GLY A 121 -13.67 1.39 7.11
C GLY A 121 -14.39 0.68 5.97
N ALA A 122 -15.51 1.25 5.52
CA ALA A 122 -16.30 0.69 4.44
C ALA A 122 -15.55 0.68 3.09
N HIS A 123 -14.64 1.64 2.89
CA HIS A 123 -13.91 1.89 1.64
C HIS A 123 -12.54 1.18 1.56
N VAL A 124 -12.30 0.21 2.45
CA VAL A 124 -11.09 -0.63 2.40
C VAL A 124 -11.45 -1.96 1.75
N ILE A 125 -10.73 -2.31 0.68
CA ILE A 125 -10.92 -3.56 -0.07
C ILE A 125 -10.20 -4.71 0.64
N ALA A 126 -8.95 -4.47 1.05
CA ALA A 126 -8.14 -5.49 1.70
C ALA A 126 -7.07 -4.89 2.62
N ASN A 127 -6.65 -5.68 3.61
CA ASN A 127 -5.44 -5.44 4.41
C ASN A 127 -4.55 -6.68 4.33
N ILE A 128 -3.24 -6.50 4.13
CA ILE A 128 -2.27 -7.58 4.00
C ILE A 128 -1.16 -7.36 5.03
N GLU A 129 -1.16 -8.18 6.07
CA GLU A 129 -0.12 -8.17 7.09
C GLU A 129 1.17 -8.74 6.52
N CYS A 130 2.27 -8.02 6.69
CA CYS A 130 3.56 -8.32 6.08
C CYS A 130 4.69 -8.27 7.10
N VAL A 131 5.68 -9.15 6.91
CA VAL A 131 6.98 -9.07 7.61
C VAL A 131 8.12 -8.87 6.61
N VAL A 132 9.16 -8.14 6.99
CA VAL A 132 10.33 -7.93 6.13
C VAL A 132 11.09 -9.24 5.96
N LYS A 133 11.26 -9.65 4.71
CA LYS A 133 11.93 -10.89 4.30
C LYS A 133 13.38 -10.66 3.86
N ASP A 134 13.64 -9.62 3.07
CA ASP A 134 14.98 -9.28 2.56
C ASP A 134 15.15 -7.75 2.49
N THR A 135 16.35 -7.28 2.86
CA THR A 135 16.73 -5.87 2.90
C THR A 135 18.01 -5.57 2.10
N LYS A 136 18.57 -6.53 1.36
CA LYS A 136 19.84 -6.38 0.62
C LYS A 136 19.83 -5.21 -0.37
N MET A 137 18.68 -4.91 -0.95
CA MET A 137 18.50 -3.82 -1.93
C MET A 137 18.04 -2.50 -1.30
N VAL A 138 17.82 -2.44 0.01
CA VAL A 138 17.31 -1.23 0.68
C VAL A 138 18.33 -0.09 0.60
N ALA A 139 19.60 -0.37 0.86
CA ALA A 139 20.64 0.67 0.85
C ALA A 139 20.86 1.28 -0.55
N SER A 140 20.75 0.47 -1.60
CA SER A 140 21.01 0.92 -2.99
C SER A 140 19.78 1.50 -3.67
N TYR A 141 18.59 0.96 -3.39
CA TYR A 141 17.39 1.24 -4.18
C TYR A 141 16.15 1.57 -3.34
N GLY A 142 16.23 1.54 -2.00
CA GLY A 142 15.05 1.62 -1.15
C GLY A 142 14.08 0.46 -1.35
N MET A 143 14.54 -0.67 -1.93
CA MET A 143 13.69 -1.79 -2.27
C MET A 143 13.64 -2.81 -1.12
N TRP A 144 12.44 -3.03 -0.60
CA TRP A 144 12.15 -3.96 0.48
C TRP A 144 11.42 -5.17 -0.07
N VAL A 145 11.82 -6.37 0.35
CA VAL A 145 11.07 -7.60 0.08
C VAL A 145 10.26 -7.95 1.32
N LEU A 146 8.95 -8.01 1.16
CA LEU A 146 7.97 -8.32 2.19
C LEU A 146 7.39 -9.71 1.96
N LYS A 147 7.13 -10.43 3.04
CA LYS A 147 6.39 -11.70 3.06
C LYS A 147 5.02 -11.47 3.70
N PRO A 148 3.92 -11.56 2.92
CA PRO A 148 2.58 -11.63 3.48
C PRO A 148 2.45 -12.80 4.47
N VAL A 149 1.83 -12.54 5.62
CA VAL A 149 1.58 -13.53 6.69
C VAL A 149 0.10 -13.71 6.98
N LYS A 150 -0.75 -12.72 6.64
CA LYS A 150 -2.21 -12.79 6.72
C LYS A 150 -2.81 -11.79 5.74
N ALA A 151 -3.96 -12.11 5.16
CA ALA A 151 -4.75 -11.18 4.37
C ALA A 151 -6.19 -11.14 4.88
N TRP A 152 -6.78 -9.95 4.84
CA TRP A 152 -8.16 -9.64 5.19
C TRP A 152 -8.81 -9.03 3.97
N ILE A 153 -9.99 -9.54 3.59
CA ILE A 153 -10.73 -9.06 2.42
C ILE A 153 -12.09 -8.59 2.91
N ASN A 154 -12.50 -7.40 2.49
CA ASN A 154 -13.84 -6.89 2.77
C ASN A 154 -14.84 -7.60 1.83
N PRO A 155 -15.77 -8.42 2.35
CA PRO A 155 -16.69 -9.21 1.53
C PRO A 155 -17.68 -8.35 0.74
N ASN A 156 -17.87 -7.09 1.15
CA ASN A 156 -18.77 -6.14 0.50
C ASN A 156 -18.08 -5.32 -0.61
N MET A 157 -16.76 -5.50 -0.80
CA MET A 157 -15.94 -4.74 -1.75
C MET A 157 -15.32 -5.65 -2.81
N LYS A 158 -16.15 -6.47 -3.45
CA LYS A 158 -15.69 -7.32 -4.55
C LYS A 158 -15.28 -6.46 -5.76
N PRO A 159 -14.15 -6.77 -6.42
CA PRO A 159 -13.80 -6.14 -7.69
C PRO A 159 -14.93 -6.29 -8.70
N GLY A 160 -15.37 -5.18 -9.30
CA GLY A 160 -16.48 -5.15 -10.28
C GLY A 160 -17.88 -4.96 -9.70
N GLU A 161 -18.10 -5.17 -8.39
CA GLU A 161 -19.43 -5.06 -7.75
C GLU A 161 -19.52 -3.95 -6.69
N GLY A 162 -18.39 -3.31 -6.34
CA GLY A 162 -18.34 -2.20 -5.38
C GLY A 162 -16.92 -1.78 -5.01
N GLY A 163 -15.97 -2.73 -5.00
CA GLY A 163 -14.55 -2.45 -4.75
C GLY A 163 -13.83 -2.00 -6.02
N LYS A 164 -14.01 -0.74 -6.43
CA LYS A 164 -13.24 -0.17 -7.55
C LYS A 164 -11.86 0.22 -7.07
N MET A 165 -10.81 -0.44 -7.58
CA MET A 165 -9.45 0.03 -7.36
C MET A 165 -9.16 1.19 -8.30
N PHE A 166 -8.10 1.90 -7.98
CA PHE A 166 -7.62 3.02 -8.76
C PHE A 166 -6.10 3.01 -8.74
N HIS A 167 -5.53 3.58 -9.80
CA HIS A 167 -4.13 3.37 -10.12
C HIS A 167 -3.47 4.68 -10.47
N HIS A 168 -2.35 4.93 -9.82
CA HIS A 168 -1.62 6.18 -9.97
C HIS A 168 -0.89 6.22 -11.32
N ARG A 169 -1.02 7.34 -12.02
CA ARG A 169 -0.32 7.64 -13.29
C ARG A 169 0.82 8.64 -13.15
N GLY A 170 1.02 9.20 -11.96
CA GLY A 170 1.90 10.36 -11.73
C GLY A 170 1.10 11.65 -11.53
N ASP A 171 1.74 12.66 -10.93
CA ASP A 171 1.23 14.04 -10.79
C ASP A 171 -0.19 14.15 -10.19
N GLY A 172 -0.52 13.25 -9.27
CA GLY A 172 -1.86 13.19 -8.66
C GLY A 172 -2.99 12.72 -9.59
N THR A 173 -2.67 12.20 -10.77
CA THR A 173 -3.66 11.65 -11.71
C THR A 173 -3.84 10.14 -11.54
N PHE A 174 -5.08 9.68 -11.68
CA PHE A 174 -5.46 8.29 -11.44
C PHE A 174 -6.35 7.74 -12.56
N VAL A 175 -6.30 6.42 -12.76
CA VAL A 175 -7.27 5.66 -13.55
C VAL A 175 -8.00 4.72 -12.62
N VAL A 176 -9.33 4.72 -12.71
CA VAL A 176 -10.20 3.81 -11.96
C VAL A 176 -10.40 2.54 -12.76
N ASP A 177 -10.51 1.40 -12.08
CA ASP A 177 -10.88 0.13 -12.72
C ASP A 177 -12.14 0.30 -13.57
N GLY A 178 -12.06 -0.20 -14.80
CA GLY A 178 -13.16 -0.22 -15.77
C GLY A 178 -13.86 -1.57 -15.81
N GLU A 179 -14.19 -2.01 -17.01
CA GLU A 179 -14.81 -3.31 -17.26
C GLU A 179 -13.91 -4.48 -16.84
N VAL A 180 -14.50 -5.50 -16.23
CA VAL A 180 -13.83 -6.75 -15.88
C VAL A 180 -14.06 -7.78 -16.98
N LEU A 181 -12.98 -8.29 -17.56
CA LEU A 181 -13.03 -9.38 -18.54
C LEU A 181 -12.72 -10.71 -17.84
N ASP A 182 -13.66 -11.65 -17.84
CA ASP A 182 -13.40 -13.03 -17.39
C ASP A 182 -12.91 -13.89 -18.57
N LEU A 183 -11.62 -14.25 -18.54
CA LEU A 183 -10.96 -15.08 -19.55
C LEU A 183 -10.34 -16.33 -18.91
N LYS A 184 -10.91 -16.81 -17.78
CA LYS A 184 -10.37 -17.98 -17.05
C LYS A 184 -10.32 -19.24 -17.91
N ASP A 185 -11.29 -19.39 -18.83
CA ASP A 185 -11.33 -20.49 -19.80
C ASP A 185 -10.07 -20.56 -20.67
N ARG A 186 -9.41 -19.42 -20.91
CA ARG A 186 -8.17 -19.33 -21.68
C ARG A 186 -6.91 -19.59 -20.86
N MET A 187 -6.99 -19.64 -19.53
CA MET A 187 -5.84 -19.81 -18.62
C MET A 187 -5.38 -21.27 -18.48
N VAL A 188 -5.21 -21.97 -19.60
CA VAL A 188 -4.92 -23.43 -19.63
C VAL A 188 -3.58 -23.83 -19.00
N LYS A 189 -2.62 -22.91 -18.88
CA LYS A 189 -1.29 -23.18 -18.30
C LYS A 189 -1.22 -22.90 -16.79
N TRP A 190 -2.15 -22.13 -16.24
CA TRP A 190 -2.05 -21.55 -14.90
C TRP A 190 -3.30 -21.86 -14.06
N GLN A 191 -3.80 -23.09 -14.15
CA GLN A 191 -5.08 -23.47 -13.51
C GLN A 191 -5.03 -23.52 -11.97
N GLU A 192 -3.83 -23.57 -11.40
CA GLU A 192 -3.60 -23.64 -9.95
C GLU A 192 -3.41 -22.25 -9.29
N PHE A 193 -3.54 -21.16 -10.05
CA PHE A 193 -3.34 -19.77 -9.59
C PHE A 193 -4.58 -18.90 -9.81
#